data_AF-A0A089JYC3-F1
#
_entry.id   AF-A0A089JYC3-F1
#
_cell.length_a   1.000
_cell.length_b   1.000
_cell.length_c   1.000
_cell.angle_alpha   90.00
_cell.angle_beta   90.00
_cell.angle_gamma   90.00
#
_symmetry.space_group_name_H-M   'P 1'
#
loop_
_entity.id
_entity.type
_entity.pdbx_description
1 polymer ?
#
loop_
_entity_poly.entity_id
_entity_poly.type
_entity_poly.pdbx_seq_one_letter_code
_entity_poly.pdbx_strand_id
1 'polypeptide(L)' 'MPLDQLLSGSFLQQFTPFESLTELLQSGGFSAGSAEELKALPQDQLNEHVTKTTSFSSLKDMLVKAAEFYSQRK' A
#
# COMPACT_ATOMS: atom_id res chain seq x y z
N MET A 1 -4.24 6.26 12.25
CA MET A 1 -3.65 4.91 12.30
C MET A 1 -2.45 4.90 11.39
N PRO A 2 -1.31 4.33 11.79
CA PRO A 2 -0.13 4.24 10.93
C PRO A 2 -0.46 3.40 9.69
N LEU A 3 0.02 3.81 8.52
CA LEU A 3 -0.15 3.02 7.29
C LEU A 3 0.52 1.65 7.41
N ASP A 4 1.65 1.58 8.11
CA ASP A 4 2.39 0.35 8.37
C ASP A 4 1.56 -0.70 9.13
N GLN A 5 0.62 -0.25 9.98
CA GLN A 5 -0.30 -1.18 10.63
C GLN A 5 -1.44 -1.64 9.71
N LEU A 6 -1.92 -0.73 8.85
CA LEU A 6 -2.99 -1.04 7.91
C LEU A 6 -2.47 -2.02 6.83
N LEU A 7 -1.35 -1.66 6.21
CA LEU A 7 -0.57 -2.43 5.25
C LEU A 7 0.47 -3.28 5.99
N SER A 8 0.00 -4.05 6.96
CA SER A 8 0.84 -5.02 7.67
C SER A 8 1.50 -6.01 6.70
N GLY A 9 2.67 -6.55 7.07
CA GLY A 9 3.36 -7.54 6.24
C GLY A 9 2.47 -8.74 5.87
N SER A 10 1.59 -9.19 6.77
CA SER A 10 0.64 -10.27 6.48
C SER A 10 -0.39 -9.92 5.41
N PHE A 11 -0.84 -8.66 5.36
CA PHE A 11 -1.69 -8.19 4.27
C PHE A 11 -0.89 -8.10 2.97
N LEU A 12 0.29 -7.49 3.03
CA LEU A 12 1.12 -7.27 1.86
C LEU A 12 1.54 -8.58 1.21
N GLN A 13 2.06 -9.55 1.96
CA GLN A 13 2.43 -10.87 1.45
C GLN A 13 1.22 -11.66 0.91
N GLN A 14 0.01 -11.35 1.36
CA GLN A 14 -1.20 -12.04 0.90
C GLN A 14 -1.74 -11.48 -0.41
N PHE A 15 -1.62 -10.16 -0.65
CA PHE A 15 -2.22 -9.49 -1.81
C PHE A 15 -1.19 -8.92 -2.80
N THR A 16 0.09 -8.92 -2.43
CA THR A 16 1.21 -8.35 -3.18
C THR A 16 2.46 -9.23 -2.98
N PRO A 17 3.49 -9.10 -3.82
CA PRO A 17 4.74 -9.84 -3.64
C PRO A 17 5.69 -9.20 -2.61
N PHE A 18 5.28 -8.12 -1.92
CA PHE A 18 6.15 -7.36 -1.02
C PHE A 18 5.96 -7.75 0.44
N GLU A 19 7.02 -7.62 1.24
CA GLU A 19 6.96 -7.90 2.68
C GLU A 19 6.53 -6.69 3.51
N SER A 20 6.68 -5.47 2.98
CA SER A 20 6.43 -4.22 3.72
C SER A 20 6.07 -3.06 2.80
N LEU A 21 5.35 -2.07 3.35
CA LEU A 21 4.93 -0.88 2.59
C LEU A 21 6.15 -0.13 2.05
N THR A 22 7.20 -0.03 2.88
CA THR A 22 8.47 0.57 2.48
C THR A 22 9.05 -0.08 1.23
N GLU A 23 9.04 -1.42 1.15
CA GLU A 23 9.57 -2.16 0.00
C GLU A 23 8.72 -1.92 -1.26
N LEU A 24 7.39 -1.93 -1.11
CA LEU A 24 6.47 -1.59 -2.19
C LEU A 24 6.74 -0.17 -2.72
N LEU A 25 6.92 0.81 -1.84
CA LEU A 25 7.16 2.20 -2.26
C LEU A 25 8.55 2.37 -2.87
N GLN A 26 9.59 1.80 -2.25
CA GLN A 26 10.96 1.88 -2.73
C GLN A 26 11.13 1.22 -4.10
N SER A 27 10.42 0.11 -4.36
CA SER A 27 10.43 -0.52 -5.69
C SER A 27 9.88 0.38 -6.79
N GLY A 28 9.05 1.37 -6.45
CA GLY A 28 8.55 2.41 -7.35
C GLY A 28 9.34 3.73 -7.30
N GLY A 29 10.41 3.80 -6.48
CA GLY A 29 11.16 5.04 -6.26
C GLY A 29 10.46 6.05 -5.32
N PHE A 30 9.49 5.59 -4.54
CA PHE A 30 8.74 6.40 -3.59
C PHE A 30 9.21 6.16 -2.15
N SER A 31 9.05 7.18 -1.31
CA SER A 31 9.24 7.09 0.14
C SER A 31 8.13 7.88 0.81
N ALA A 32 7.37 7.23 1.69
CA ALA A 32 6.36 7.87 2.52
C ALA A 32 6.19 7.08 3.82
N GLY A 33 6.18 7.78 4.96
CA GLY A 33 5.92 7.16 6.27
C GLY A 33 4.48 7.36 6.76
N SER A 34 3.72 8.24 6.12
CA SER A 34 2.38 8.63 6.56
C SER A 34 1.35 8.71 5.41
N ALA A 35 0.07 8.60 5.76
CA ALA A 35 -1.04 8.71 4.81
C ALA A 35 -1.07 10.07 4.09
N GLU A 36 -0.63 11.13 4.77
CA GLU A 36 -0.52 12.46 4.18
C GLU A 36 0.61 12.54 3.16
N GLU A 37 1.78 11.96 3.46
CA GLU A 37 2.90 11.89 2.52
C GLU A 37 2.52 11.06 1.30
N LEU A 38 1.88 9.90 1.48
CA LEU A 38 1.37 9.10 0.35
C LEU A 38 0.40 9.88 -0.53
N LYS A 39 -0.43 10.77 0.03
CA LYS A 39 -1.35 11.62 -0.72
C LYS A 39 -0.64 12.77 -1.46
N ALA A 40 0.47 13.25 -0.92
CA ALA A 40 1.30 14.27 -1.53
C ALA A 40 2.15 13.73 -2.69
N LEU A 41 2.43 12.43 -2.70
CA LEU A 41 3.10 11.75 -3.81
C LEU A 41 2.25 11.80 -5.10
N PRO A 42 2.89 11.75 -6.27
CA PRO A 42 2.20 11.74 -7.56
C PRO A 42 1.33 10.49 -7.69
N GLN A 43 0.02 10.66 -7.46
CA GLN A 43 -0.96 9.58 -7.39
C GLN A 43 -0.99 8.74 -8.67
N ASP A 44 -0.84 9.36 -9.85
CA ASP A 44 -0.78 8.67 -11.13
C ASP A 44 0.34 7.63 -11.19
N GLN A 45 1.57 8.04 -10.85
CA GLN A 45 2.72 7.13 -10.88
C GLN A 45 2.58 6.04 -9.82
N LEU A 46 2.03 6.39 -8.66
CA LEU A 46 1.84 5.44 -7.57
C LEU A 46 0.76 4.39 -7.92
N ASN A 47 -0.35 4.82 -8.53
CA ASN A 47 -1.39 3.93 -9.01
C ASN A 47 -0.89 3.04 -10.14
N GLU A 48 -0.08 3.58 -11.06
CA GLU A 48 0.56 2.80 -12.11
C GLU A 48 1.49 1.72 -11.53
N HIS A 49 2.32 2.10 -10.55
CA HIS A 49 3.20 1.18 -9.85
C HIS A 49 2.43 0.07 -9.13
N VAL A 50 1.39 0.43 -8.38
CA VAL A 50 0.52 -0.53 -7.69
C VAL A 50 -0.15 -1.47 -8.69
N THR A 51 -0.65 -0.96 -9.82
CA THR A 51 -1.28 -1.79 -10.86
C THR A 51 -0.30 -2.72 -11.55
N LYS A 52 0.97 -2.31 -11.70
CA LYS A 52 2.02 -3.12 -12.31
C LYS A 52 2.58 -4.19 -11.39
N THR A 53 2.61 -3.93 -10.09
CA THR A 53 3.30 -4.79 -9.10
C THR A 53 2.35 -5.59 -8.21
N THR A 54 1.07 -5.26 -8.19
CA THR A 54 0.06 -5.89 -7.33
C THR A 54 -1.21 -6.22 -8.11
N SER A 55 -2.14 -6.91 -7.45
CA SER A 55 -3.46 -7.21 -8.05
C SER A 55 -4.47 -6.04 -7.93
N PHE A 56 -4.06 -4.89 -7.41
CA PHE A 56 -4.93 -3.74 -7.20
C PHE A 56 -4.84 -2.75 -8.35
N SER A 57 -5.98 -2.15 -8.74
CA SER A 57 -6.04 -1.13 -9.80
C SER A 57 -5.59 0.27 -9.35
N SER A 58 -5.44 0.48 -8.04
CA SER A 58 -5.01 1.75 -7.48
C SER A 58 -4.47 1.56 -6.06
N LEU A 59 -3.64 2.49 -5.58
CA LEU A 59 -3.25 2.51 -4.17
C LEU A 59 -4.47 2.64 -3.26
N LYS A 60 -5.47 3.41 -3.68
CA LYS A 60 -6.69 3.62 -2.91
C LYS A 60 -7.46 2.30 -2.70
N ASP A 61 -7.62 1.49 -3.74
CA ASP A 61 -8.23 0.16 -3.66
C ASP A 61 -7.48 -0.72 -2.66
N MET A 62 -6.15 -0.72 -2.76
CA MET A 62 -5.27 -1.45 -1.86
C MET A 62 -5.47 -1.00 -0.39
N LEU A 63 -5.54 0.29 -0.13
CA LEU A 63 -5.77 0.85 1.21
C LEU A 63 -7.16 0.52 1.75
N VAL A 64 -8.20 0.58 0.92
CA VAL A 64 -9.55 0.16 1.32
C VAL A 64 -9.55 -1.30 1.71
N LYS A 65 -8.94 -2.17 0.90
CA LYS A 65 -8.86 -3.60 1.18
C LYS A 65 -8.08 -3.90 2.46
N ALA A 66 -6.99 -3.17 2.69
CA ALA A 66 -6.19 -3.27 3.91
C ALA A 66 -6.99 -2.86 5.15
N ALA A 67 -7.78 -1.78 5.06
CA ALA A 67 -8.66 -1.34 6.13
C ALA A 67 -9.74 -2.39 6.46
N GLU A 68 -10.37 -2.97 5.43
CA GLU A 68 -11.32 -4.07 5.60
C GLU A 68 -10.66 -5.28 6.27
N PHE A 69 -9.48 -5.68 5.78
CA PHE A 69 -8.73 -6.82 6.30
C PHE A 69 -8.33 -6.63 7.77
N TYR A 70 -7.85 -5.44 8.11
CA TYR A 70 -7.53 -5.07 9.49
C TYR A 70 -8.79 -5.10 10.37
N SER A 71 -9.91 -4.57 9.88
CA SER A 71 -11.17 -4.56 10.63
C SER A 71 -11.74 -5.96 10.86
N GLN A 72 -11.51 -6.90 9.95
CA GLN A 72 -11.95 -8.30 10.10
C GLN A 72 -11.09 -9.10 11.07
N ARG A 73 -9.85 -8.65 11.33
CA ARG A 73 -8.91 -9.30 12.27
C ARG A 73 -8.91 -8.65 13.66
N LYS A 74 -9.80 -7.70 13.90
CA LYS A 74 -9.90 -6.95 15.17
C LYS A 74 -11.00 -7.48 16.07
#